data_AF-A0A2V8E9F7-F1
#
_entry.id   AF-A0A2V8E9F7-F1
#
_cell.length_a   1.000
_cell.length_b   1.000
_cell.length_c   1.000
_cell.angle_alpha   90.00
_cell.angle_beta   90.00
_cell.angle_gamma   90.00
#
_symmetry.space_group_name_H-M   'P 1'
#
loop_
_entity.id
_entity.type
_entity.pdbx_description
1 polymer ?
#
loop_
_entity_poly.entity_id
_entity_poly.type
_entity_poly.pdbx_seq_one_letter_code
_entity_poly.pdbx_strand_id
1 'polypeptide(L)'
;MRIRTVVLFGAAAILPFAAAFVVPGSTDVVLADAVKCDMSQYKAASGLTASVEQDALVVAWNGENNQELRARFAIESGTPTVRELAVRKAGGPWAAVGQNLTPEYHVVSGIRRMSVQQAEPLVGAGVELTPAVVDKNRWYAFWDAPLVLPDGPEMRQVAAARGARTAQPAGQTGPPSRGVNDTPAAAPAARGRNSIPGVPPGARNIGPARSEADIRRADASFHATSCSVKTDGQSIEVIYPGLSMGIFAGDLRFTAYKGANLLRMDALAKTGEPWIAYKYDAGLKGFSTALTPRVAWRDTGGHPQSHAFGGVVDDALERVKAQNRLMVAEGAGRSIAMFPPPHTFFFTREKDT
;
A
#
# COMPACT_ATOMS: atom_id res chain seq x y z
N MET A 1 -3.97 50.83 -43.17
CA MET A 1 -4.56 51.30 -44.44
C MET A 1 -5.73 50.39 -44.75
N ARG A 2 -6.96 50.92 -44.65
CA ARG A 2 -8.23 50.17 -44.71
C ARG A 2 -8.71 50.12 -46.17
N ILE A 3 -8.97 48.94 -46.71
CA ILE A 3 -9.65 48.79 -48.00
C ILE A 3 -11.10 48.41 -47.72
N ARG A 4 -12.00 49.33 -48.09
CA ARG A 4 -13.45 49.13 -48.17
C ARG A 4 -13.76 48.55 -49.55
N THR A 5 -14.46 47.42 -49.60
CA THR A 5 -15.11 46.95 -50.82
C THR A 5 -16.60 46.85 -50.57
N VAL A 6 -17.35 47.64 -51.32
CA VAL A 6 -18.81 47.60 -51.46
C VAL A 6 -19.12 46.74 -52.68
N VAL A 7 -20.04 45.78 -52.55
CA VAL A 7 -20.63 45.08 -53.70
C VAL A 7 -22.15 45.05 -53.56
N LEU A 8 -22.81 45.35 -54.68
CA LEU A 8 -24.24 45.53 -54.88
C LEU A 8 -25.06 44.25 -54.61
N PHE A 9 -26.30 44.46 -54.15
CA PHE A 9 -27.36 43.45 -54.13
C PHE A 9 -27.92 43.24 -55.55
N GLY A 10 -27.79 42.02 -56.06
CA GLY A 10 -28.58 41.50 -57.17
C GLY A 10 -29.55 40.44 -56.64
N ALA A 11 -30.85 40.72 -56.76
CA ALA A 11 -31.90 39.78 -56.39
C ALA A 11 -32.08 38.73 -57.50
N ALA A 12 -31.86 37.46 -57.16
CA ALA A 12 -32.34 36.32 -57.95
C ALA A 12 -33.05 35.35 -57.01
N ALA A 13 -34.35 35.18 -57.24
CA ALA A 13 -35.19 34.25 -56.51
C ALA A 13 -34.75 32.81 -56.81
N ILE A 14 -34.31 32.10 -55.78
CA ILE A 14 -33.99 30.67 -55.83
C ILE A 14 -34.88 29.98 -54.79
N LEU A 15 -35.52 28.90 -55.24
CA LEU A 15 -36.44 28.00 -54.55
C LEU A 15 -35.98 27.63 -53.12
N PRO A 16 -36.90 27.41 -52.15
CA PRO A 16 -36.51 27.05 -50.79
C PRO A 16 -36.02 25.59 -50.78
N PHE A 17 -34.73 25.39 -50.92
CA PHE A 17 -34.10 24.18 -50.39
C PHE A 17 -34.02 24.38 -48.87
N ALA A 18 -34.88 23.69 -48.13
CA ALA A 18 -34.78 23.55 -46.68
C ALA A 18 -33.49 22.77 -46.38
N ALA A 19 -32.36 23.48 -46.30
CA ALA A 19 -31.15 22.95 -45.71
C ALA A 19 -31.42 22.77 -44.21
N ALA A 20 -31.64 21.52 -43.80
CA ALA A 20 -31.63 21.16 -42.40
C ALA A 20 -30.23 21.51 -41.85
N PHE A 21 -30.15 22.64 -41.16
CA PHE A 21 -29.01 22.94 -40.30
C PHE A 21 -28.99 21.87 -39.21
N VAL A 22 -28.10 20.89 -39.36
CA VAL A 22 -27.71 20.01 -38.27
C VAL A 22 -26.99 20.90 -37.27
N VAL A 23 -27.71 21.31 -36.23
CA VAL A 23 -27.10 21.86 -35.02
C VAL A 23 -26.24 20.73 -34.45
N PRO A 24 -24.91 20.88 -34.36
CA PRO A 24 -24.11 19.88 -33.65
C PRO A 24 -24.66 19.78 -32.23
N GLY A 25 -25.10 18.57 -31.88
CA GLY A 25 -25.72 18.30 -30.59
C GLY A 25 -24.83 18.79 -29.47
N SER A 26 -25.46 19.44 -28.49
CA SER A 26 -24.86 19.78 -27.21
C SER A 26 -24.07 18.59 -26.70
N THR A 27 -22.75 18.68 -26.70
CA THR A 27 -21.95 17.74 -25.90
C THR A 27 -22.32 18.03 -24.46
N ASP A 28 -23.05 17.12 -23.83
CA ASP A 28 -23.23 17.15 -22.39
C ASP A 28 -21.83 17.13 -21.76
N VAL A 29 -21.36 18.30 -21.33
CA VAL A 29 -20.20 18.38 -20.46
C VAL A 29 -20.70 17.80 -19.15
N VAL A 30 -20.41 16.52 -18.92
CA VAL A 30 -20.52 15.92 -17.59
C VAL A 30 -19.51 16.65 -16.72
N LEU A 31 -19.97 17.72 -16.06
CA LEU A 31 -19.22 18.35 -14.99
C LEU A 31 -19.10 17.29 -13.91
N ALA A 32 -17.89 16.80 -13.68
CA ALA A 32 -17.60 15.99 -12.52
C ALA A 32 -18.07 16.75 -11.28
N ASP A 33 -18.85 16.08 -10.43
CA ASP A 33 -19.42 16.70 -9.23
C ASP A 33 -18.26 17.24 -8.38
N ALA A 34 -18.35 18.50 -7.95
CA ALA A 34 -17.26 19.14 -7.21
C ALA A 34 -16.94 18.30 -5.97
N VAL A 35 -15.64 18.10 -5.69
CA VAL A 35 -15.20 17.34 -4.52
C VAL A 35 -15.72 18.03 -3.26
N LYS A 36 -16.57 17.31 -2.51
CA LYS A 36 -17.17 17.81 -1.27
C LYS A 36 -16.18 17.55 -0.13
N CYS A 37 -15.51 18.59 0.36
CA CYS A 37 -14.60 18.49 1.50
C CYS A 37 -15.01 19.44 2.63
N ASP A 38 -15.14 18.90 3.83
CA ASP A 38 -15.31 19.71 5.04
C ASP A 38 -13.98 20.39 5.41
N MET A 39 -13.99 21.72 5.40
CA MET A 39 -12.83 22.56 5.72
C MET A 39 -12.92 23.17 7.13
N SER A 40 -13.89 22.76 7.96
CA SER A 40 -14.16 23.36 9.28
C SER A 40 -12.97 23.30 10.25
N GLN A 41 -12.12 22.27 10.12
CA GLN A 41 -10.91 22.08 10.93
C GLN A 41 -9.62 22.51 10.22
N TYR A 42 -9.73 23.03 8.99
CA TYR A 42 -8.59 23.56 8.27
C TYR A 42 -8.24 24.96 8.79
N LYS A 43 -6.94 25.18 9.00
CA LYS A 43 -6.36 26.48 9.33
C LYS A 43 -5.24 26.74 8.35
N ALA A 44 -5.39 27.80 7.55
CA ALA A 44 -4.38 28.21 6.59
C ALA A 44 -3.08 28.61 7.31
N ALA A 45 -1.95 28.20 6.75
CA ALA A 45 -0.63 28.61 7.21
C ALA A 45 0.26 28.95 6.02
N SER A 46 1.21 29.87 6.22
CA SER A 46 2.19 30.18 5.18
C SER A 46 2.98 28.92 4.80
N GLY A 47 3.04 28.60 3.50
CA GLY A 47 3.71 27.41 2.98
C GLY A 47 3.03 26.08 3.31
N LEU A 48 1.75 26.09 3.71
CA LEU A 48 0.92 24.90 3.91
C LEU A 48 -0.56 25.27 3.74
N THR A 49 -1.11 24.95 2.57
CA THR A 49 -2.45 25.40 2.16
C THR A 49 -3.28 24.26 1.62
N ALA A 50 -4.59 24.33 1.84
CA ALA A 50 -5.59 23.50 1.19
C ALA A 50 -6.72 24.37 0.61
N SER A 51 -7.14 24.08 -0.61
CA SER A 51 -8.24 24.74 -1.33
C SER A 51 -9.03 23.73 -2.13
N VAL A 52 -10.35 23.90 -2.22
CA VAL A 52 -11.17 23.14 -3.18
C VAL A 52 -11.22 23.94 -4.47
N GLU A 53 -10.71 23.37 -5.56
CA GLU A 53 -10.64 23.98 -6.88
C GLU A 53 -11.32 23.06 -7.89
N GLN A 54 -12.41 23.53 -8.51
CA GLN A 54 -13.20 22.77 -9.48
C GLN A 54 -13.67 21.42 -8.88
N ASP A 55 -13.08 20.32 -9.33
CA ASP A 55 -13.39 18.94 -8.96
C ASP A 55 -12.25 18.27 -8.19
N ALA A 56 -11.38 19.05 -7.54
CA ALA A 56 -10.29 18.53 -6.72
C ALA A 56 -10.06 19.34 -5.44
N LEU A 57 -9.67 18.64 -4.38
CA LEU A 57 -8.98 19.26 -3.24
C LEU A 57 -7.49 19.40 -3.60
N VAL A 58 -6.98 20.63 -3.56
CA VAL A 58 -5.58 20.95 -3.79
C VAL A 58 -4.91 21.19 -2.45
N VAL A 59 -3.89 20.39 -2.15
CA VAL A 59 -3.00 20.59 -0.99
C VAL A 59 -1.62 20.94 -1.51
N ALA A 60 -1.08 22.07 -1.04
CA ALA A 60 0.27 22.52 -1.39
C ALA A 60 1.07 22.82 -0.14
N TRP A 61 2.35 22.46 -0.14
CA TRP A 61 3.24 22.69 1.00
C TRP A 61 4.68 22.96 0.56
N ASN A 62 5.38 23.75 1.37
CA ASN A 62 6.82 23.95 1.23
C ASN A 62 7.54 22.73 1.79
N GLY A 63 8.44 22.15 1.01
CA GLY A 63 9.29 21.03 1.41
C GLY A 63 10.74 21.46 1.71
N GLU A 64 11.65 20.51 1.58
CA GLU A 64 13.09 20.73 1.77
C GLU A 64 13.72 21.35 0.52
N ASN A 65 14.96 21.86 0.65
CA ASN A 65 15.77 22.28 -0.50
C ASN A 65 15.08 23.31 -1.41
N ASN A 66 14.29 24.21 -0.82
CA ASN A 66 13.50 25.24 -1.49
C ASN A 66 12.55 24.67 -2.56
N GLN A 67 12.00 23.48 -2.29
CA GLN A 67 10.98 22.85 -3.11
C GLN A 67 9.59 23.14 -2.58
N GLU A 68 8.63 23.16 -3.49
CA GLU A 68 7.20 23.18 -3.18
C GLU A 68 6.58 21.93 -3.78
N LEU A 69 5.66 21.34 -3.03
CA LEU A 69 4.97 20.11 -3.37
C LEU A 69 3.47 20.38 -3.45
N ARG A 70 2.80 19.63 -4.31
CA ARG A 70 1.35 19.69 -4.48
C ARG A 70 0.78 18.30 -4.68
N ALA A 71 -0.33 18.04 -3.99
CA ALA A 71 -1.21 16.92 -4.24
C ALA A 71 -2.59 17.44 -4.65
N ARG A 72 -3.15 16.90 -5.72
CA ARG A 72 -4.54 17.14 -6.12
C ARG A 72 -5.32 15.86 -5.90
N PHE A 73 -6.32 15.91 -5.03
CA PHE A 73 -7.14 14.76 -4.68
C PHE A 73 -8.55 14.91 -5.24
N ALA A 74 -9.11 13.80 -5.71
CA ALA A 74 -10.49 13.71 -6.12
C ALA A 74 -11.15 12.44 -5.60
N ILE A 75 -12.44 12.29 -5.86
CA ILE A 75 -13.20 11.07 -5.60
C ILE A 75 -13.76 10.61 -6.95
N GLU A 76 -13.30 9.47 -7.43
CA GLU A 76 -13.69 8.90 -8.72
C GLU A 76 -14.49 7.62 -8.45
N SER A 77 -15.79 7.65 -8.73
CA SER A 77 -16.71 6.51 -8.51
C SER A 77 -16.59 5.91 -7.09
N GLY A 78 -16.47 6.76 -6.07
CA GLY A 78 -16.32 6.34 -4.67
C GLY A 78 -14.87 6.12 -4.20
N THR A 79 -13.90 6.18 -5.12
CA THR A 79 -12.48 5.91 -4.82
C THR A 79 -11.70 7.21 -4.68
N PRO A 80 -11.09 7.51 -3.50
CA PRO A 80 -10.14 8.59 -3.37
C PRO A 80 -9.00 8.40 -4.36
N THR A 81 -8.75 9.41 -5.19
CA THR A 81 -7.78 9.36 -6.28
C THR A 81 -6.82 10.53 -6.17
N VAL A 82 -5.52 10.24 -6.25
CA VAL A 82 -4.48 11.27 -6.32
C VAL A 82 -4.29 11.64 -7.79
N ARG A 83 -5.08 12.60 -8.25
CA ARG A 83 -5.08 13.06 -9.65
C ARG A 83 -3.73 13.61 -10.08
N GLU A 84 -3.02 14.28 -9.17
CA GLU A 84 -1.66 14.75 -9.43
C GLU A 84 -0.85 14.74 -8.13
N LEU A 85 0.37 14.21 -8.21
CA LEU A 85 1.48 14.58 -7.34
C LEU A 85 2.46 15.40 -8.16
N ALA A 86 2.83 16.58 -7.69
CA ALA A 86 3.75 17.46 -8.40
C ALA A 86 4.74 18.13 -7.47
N VAL A 87 5.91 18.44 -8.02
CA VAL A 87 6.98 19.17 -7.34
C VAL A 87 7.44 20.34 -8.21
N ARG A 88 7.93 21.40 -7.58
CA ARG A 88 8.65 22.48 -8.25
C ARG A 88 9.76 23.02 -7.37
N LYS A 89 10.72 23.71 -7.97
CA LYS A 89 11.53 24.69 -7.25
C LYS A 89 10.69 25.94 -7.03
N ALA A 90 10.95 26.68 -5.94
CA ALA A 90 10.23 27.91 -5.66
C ALA A 90 10.24 28.85 -6.87
N GLY A 91 9.05 29.31 -7.29
CA GLY A 91 8.86 30.15 -8.48
C GLY A 91 8.99 29.46 -9.84
N GLY A 92 9.34 28.18 -9.89
CA GLY A 92 9.43 27.39 -11.12
C GLY A 92 8.09 26.80 -11.60
N PRO A 93 8.08 26.15 -12.77
CA PRO A 93 6.91 25.41 -13.25
C PRO A 93 6.67 24.14 -12.41
N TRP A 94 5.40 23.77 -12.26
CA TRP A 94 5.01 22.49 -11.66
C TRP A 94 5.41 21.31 -12.55
N ALA A 95 6.01 20.29 -11.95
CA ALA A 95 6.37 19.05 -12.62
C ALA A 95 5.70 17.86 -11.93
N ALA A 96 4.75 17.20 -12.61
CA ALA A 96 4.07 16.02 -12.09
C ALA A 96 5.02 14.82 -11.92
N VAL A 97 4.98 14.15 -10.77
CA VAL A 97 5.70 12.89 -10.48
C VAL A 97 4.76 11.68 -10.46
N GLY A 98 3.45 11.92 -10.48
CA GLY A 98 2.42 10.89 -10.57
C GLY A 98 1.09 11.52 -10.94
N GLN A 99 0.26 10.78 -11.67
CA GLN A 99 -1.06 11.24 -12.13
C GLN A 99 -2.06 10.10 -12.06
N ASN A 100 -3.30 10.43 -11.69
CA ASN A 100 -4.43 9.49 -11.58
C ASN A 100 -4.08 8.22 -10.79
N LEU A 101 -3.41 8.40 -9.64
CA LEU A 101 -2.97 7.29 -8.81
C LEU A 101 -4.08 6.86 -7.85
N THR A 102 -4.25 5.55 -7.72
CA THR A 102 -5.26 4.95 -6.85
C THR A 102 -4.59 4.31 -5.63
N PRO A 103 -5.05 4.60 -4.40
CA PRO A 103 -4.66 3.88 -3.19
C PRO A 103 -4.99 2.39 -3.30
N GLU A 104 -4.06 1.55 -2.89
CA GLU A 104 -4.24 0.10 -2.88
C GLU A 104 -3.71 -0.48 -1.58
N TYR A 105 -4.46 -1.43 -1.04
CA TYR A 105 -4.05 -2.24 0.10
C TYR A 105 -4.46 -3.68 -0.15
N HIS A 106 -3.58 -4.62 0.20
CA HIS A 106 -3.86 -6.06 0.22
C HIS A 106 -3.66 -6.54 1.64
N VAL A 107 -4.69 -7.07 2.28
CA VAL A 107 -4.64 -7.54 3.66
C VAL A 107 -4.76 -9.05 3.70
N VAL A 108 -3.87 -9.68 4.45
CA VAL A 108 -4.04 -11.08 4.87
C VAL A 108 -4.22 -11.10 6.37
N SER A 109 -5.32 -11.66 6.83
CA SER A 109 -5.64 -11.85 8.24
C SER A 109 -5.79 -13.33 8.57
N GLY A 110 -5.46 -13.73 9.80
CA GLY A 110 -5.78 -15.06 10.27
C GLY A 110 -5.89 -15.17 11.78
N ILE A 111 -6.55 -16.25 12.21
CA ILE A 111 -6.87 -16.48 13.62
C ILE A 111 -5.65 -17.05 14.35
N ARG A 112 -5.19 -16.32 15.37
CA ARG A 112 -4.11 -16.73 16.28
C ARG A 112 -4.54 -17.94 17.10
N ARG A 113 -3.58 -18.81 17.36
CA ARG A 113 -3.75 -19.98 18.22
C ARG A 113 -2.66 -20.03 19.28
N MET A 114 -3.01 -20.56 20.43
CA MET A 114 -2.07 -20.76 21.52
C MET A 114 -1.12 -21.90 21.14
N SER A 115 0.18 -21.71 21.31
CA SER A 115 1.16 -22.76 21.06
C SER A 115 1.20 -23.79 22.20
N VAL A 116 1.56 -25.04 21.89
CA VAL A 116 1.76 -26.08 22.91
C VAL A 116 2.86 -25.69 23.89
N GLN A 117 3.96 -25.11 23.38
CA GLN A 117 5.07 -24.61 24.21
C GLN A 117 4.61 -23.55 25.23
N GLN A 118 3.63 -22.72 24.88
CA GLN A 118 3.06 -21.74 25.79
C GLN A 118 2.08 -22.38 26.80
N ALA A 119 1.45 -23.51 26.44
CA ALA A 119 0.49 -24.21 27.28
C ALA A 119 1.15 -25.12 28.32
N GLU A 120 2.29 -25.74 27.99
CA GLU A 120 3.07 -26.60 28.88
C GLU A 120 3.32 -26.00 30.30
N PRO A 121 3.78 -24.75 30.46
CA PRO A 121 3.99 -24.17 31.79
C PRO A 121 2.69 -23.90 32.55
N LEU A 122 1.58 -23.59 31.87
CA LEU A 122 0.27 -23.42 32.51
C LEU A 122 -0.21 -24.74 33.09
N VAL A 123 -0.13 -25.81 32.29
CA VAL A 123 -0.49 -27.17 32.72
C VAL A 123 0.43 -27.65 33.85
N GLY A 124 1.74 -27.40 33.75
CA GLY A 124 2.70 -27.72 34.80
C GLY A 124 2.45 -27.00 36.12
N ALA A 125 1.80 -25.83 36.08
CA ALA A 125 1.35 -25.09 37.26
C ALA A 125 -0.05 -25.49 37.75
N GLY A 126 -0.66 -26.52 37.17
CA GLY A 126 -2.00 -27.00 37.55
C GLY A 126 -3.16 -26.16 36.99
N VAL A 127 -2.91 -25.27 36.02
CA VAL A 127 -3.96 -24.48 35.37
C VAL A 127 -4.65 -25.33 34.30
N GLU A 128 -5.96 -25.47 34.41
CA GLU A 128 -6.78 -26.13 33.40
C GLU A 128 -6.90 -25.28 32.11
N LEU A 129 -6.70 -25.91 30.95
CA LEU A 129 -6.81 -25.26 29.63
C LEU A 129 -8.28 -25.12 29.18
N THR A 130 -9.07 -24.37 29.95
CA THR A 130 -10.43 -24.01 29.56
C THR A 130 -10.43 -23.10 28.31
N PRO A 131 -11.54 -23.01 27.55
CA PRO A 131 -11.62 -22.10 26.40
C PRO A 131 -11.24 -20.66 26.75
N ALA A 132 -11.66 -20.14 27.91
CA ALA A 132 -11.32 -18.80 28.38
C ALA A 132 -9.82 -18.62 28.63
N VAL A 133 -9.14 -19.64 29.17
CA VAL A 133 -7.67 -19.62 29.35
C VAL A 133 -6.97 -19.61 27.99
N VAL A 134 -7.40 -20.44 27.05
CA VAL A 134 -6.81 -20.50 25.70
C VAL A 134 -7.04 -19.18 24.94
N ASP A 135 -8.24 -18.60 25.04
CA ASP A 135 -8.58 -17.31 24.44
C ASP A 135 -7.74 -16.17 25.01
N LYS A 136 -7.62 -16.08 26.34
CA LYS A 136 -6.76 -15.09 26.99
C LYS A 136 -5.30 -15.22 26.55
N ASN A 137 -4.82 -16.45 26.36
CA ASN A 137 -3.39 -16.70 26.12
C ASN A 137 -2.96 -16.65 24.66
N ARG A 138 -3.85 -16.92 23.68
CA ARG A 138 -3.49 -16.89 22.25
C ARG A 138 -3.10 -15.51 21.73
N TRP A 139 -3.48 -14.43 22.42
CA TRP A 139 -2.97 -13.09 22.10
C TRP A 139 -1.45 -12.98 22.28
N TYR A 140 -0.92 -13.62 23.33
CA TYR A 140 0.51 -13.62 23.65
C TYR A 140 1.32 -14.62 22.83
N ALA A 141 0.70 -15.38 21.94
CA ALA A 141 1.41 -16.30 21.07
C ALA A 141 2.34 -15.51 20.15
N PHE A 142 3.65 -15.56 20.44
CA PHE A 142 4.67 -14.83 19.71
C PHE A 142 5.00 -15.48 18.36
N TRP A 143 4.98 -16.82 18.30
CA TRP A 143 5.45 -17.59 17.14
C TRP A 143 4.33 -18.05 16.19
N ASP A 144 3.07 -17.78 16.50
CA ASP A 144 1.97 -18.15 15.62
C ASP A 144 1.69 -17.02 14.63
N ALA A 145 2.16 -17.19 13.40
CA ALA A 145 1.85 -16.34 12.26
C ALA A 145 0.80 -17.03 11.36
N PRO A 146 -0.51 -16.88 11.65
CA PRO A 146 -1.60 -17.60 10.98
C PRO A 146 -1.92 -17.04 9.59
N LEU A 147 -0.91 -16.62 8.83
CA LEU A 147 -1.10 -15.88 7.58
C LEU A 147 -0.90 -16.77 6.34
N VAL A 148 -0.43 -18.00 6.55
CA VAL A 148 -0.20 -19.00 5.51
C VAL A 148 -0.63 -20.38 6.04
N LEU A 149 -1.02 -21.27 5.12
CA LEU A 149 -1.20 -22.67 5.46
C LEU A 149 0.17 -23.36 5.56
N PRO A 150 0.43 -24.19 6.59
CA PRO A 150 1.68 -24.92 6.73
C PRO A 150 2.07 -25.75 5.48
N ASP A 151 1.10 -26.41 4.86
CA ASP A 151 1.28 -27.23 3.65
C ASP A 151 0.73 -26.53 2.38
N GLY A 152 0.48 -25.22 2.48
CA GLY A 152 -0.07 -24.42 1.40
C GLY A 152 0.90 -24.17 0.25
N PRO A 153 0.41 -23.64 -0.89
CA PRO A 153 1.23 -23.30 -2.04
C PRO A 153 2.38 -22.35 -1.70
N GLU A 154 2.15 -21.35 -0.85
CA GLU A 154 3.19 -20.40 -0.41
C GLU A 154 4.35 -21.10 0.30
N MET A 155 4.06 -21.99 1.27
CA MET A 155 5.09 -22.73 2.00
C MET A 155 5.80 -23.78 1.13
N ARG A 156 5.08 -24.38 0.17
CA ARG A 156 5.69 -25.28 -0.83
C ARG A 156 6.66 -24.55 -1.75
N GLN A 157 6.33 -23.34 -2.20
CA GLN A 157 7.25 -22.51 -3.00
C GLN A 157 8.50 -22.13 -2.19
N VAL A 158 8.34 -21.74 -0.92
CA VAL A 158 9.49 -21.45 -0.03
C VAL A 158 10.37 -22.69 0.15
N ALA A 159 9.77 -23.87 0.36
CA ALA A 159 10.50 -25.12 0.47
C ALA A 159 11.26 -25.47 -0.82
N ALA A 160 10.62 -25.33 -1.98
CA ALA A 160 11.24 -25.54 -3.29
C ALA A 160 12.42 -24.58 -3.53
N ALA A 161 12.26 -23.30 -3.23
CA ALA A 161 13.31 -22.29 -3.36
C ALA A 161 14.51 -22.58 -2.44
N ARG A 162 14.26 -23.08 -1.22
CA ARG A 162 15.33 -23.53 -0.30
C ARG A 162 16.06 -24.75 -0.85
N GLY A 163 15.32 -25.74 -1.35
CA GLY A 163 15.89 -26.93 -1.99
C GLY A 163 16.77 -26.59 -3.20
N ALA A 164 16.34 -25.62 -4.02
CA ALA A 164 17.10 -25.15 -5.19
C ALA A 164 18.42 -24.47 -4.79
N ARG A 165 18.44 -23.68 -3.70
CA ARG A 165 19.69 -23.06 -3.18
C ARG A 165 20.68 -24.09 -2.65
N THR A 166 20.20 -25.16 -2.03
CA THR A 166 21.07 -26.27 -1.56
C THR A 166 21.59 -27.15 -2.70
N ALA A 167 21.05 -27.04 -3.90
CA ALA A 167 21.42 -27.86 -5.07
C ALA A 167 22.35 -27.13 -6.07
N GLN A 168 22.75 -25.88 -5.82
CA GLN A 168 23.71 -25.19 -6.69
C GLN A 168 25.14 -25.78 -6.53
N PRO A 169 25.81 -26.19 -7.61
CA PRO A 169 27.14 -26.80 -7.53
C PRO A 169 28.20 -25.76 -7.11
N ALA A 170 29.08 -26.17 -6.20
CA ALA A 170 30.20 -25.37 -5.69
C ALA A 170 31.14 -24.97 -6.84
N GLY A 171 31.08 -23.70 -7.26
CA GLY A 171 31.87 -23.21 -8.38
C GLY A 171 31.95 -21.70 -8.46
N GLN A 172 32.45 -21.04 -7.41
CA GLN A 172 33.33 -19.87 -7.49
C GLN A 172 33.77 -19.43 -6.08
N THR A 173 35.08 -19.30 -5.93
CA THR A 173 35.81 -19.12 -4.67
C THR A 173 35.64 -17.70 -4.11
N GLY A 174 34.85 -17.57 -3.05
CA GLY A 174 34.97 -16.49 -2.06
C GLY A 174 35.90 -16.89 -0.91
N PRO A 175 36.50 -15.96 -0.16
CA PRO A 175 37.47 -16.26 0.89
C PRO A 175 36.83 -17.09 2.02
N PRO A 176 37.62 -17.90 2.75
CA PRO A 176 37.11 -18.99 3.57
C PRO A 176 36.29 -18.46 4.74
N SER A 177 34.99 -18.72 4.72
CA SER A 177 34.14 -18.66 5.91
C SER A 177 34.71 -19.66 6.92
N ARG A 178 35.07 -19.19 8.11
CA ARG A 178 35.45 -20.04 9.25
C ARG A 178 34.35 -21.09 9.42
N GLY A 179 34.68 -22.34 9.10
CA GLY A 179 33.83 -23.50 9.31
C GLY A 179 33.56 -23.65 10.80
N VAL A 180 32.37 -23.26 11.23
CA VAL A 180 31.73 -23.83 12.39
C VAL A 180 31.00 -25.06 11.87
N ASN A 181 31.36 -26.24 12.36
CA ASN A 181 30.77 -27.50 11.97
C ASN A 181 29.23 -27.45 12.09
N ASP A 182 28.54 -27.29 10.97
CA ASP A 182 27.11 -27.54 10.84
C ASP A 182 26.88 -29.05 10.75
N THR A 183 27.20 -29.75 11.85
CA THR A 183 26.32 -30.85 12.22
C THR A 183 25.04 -30.16 12.67
N PRO A 184 23.84 -30.49 12.14
CA PRO A 184 22.63 -29.97 12.74
C PRO A 184 22.70 -30.38 14.20
N ALA A 185 22.86 -29.41 15.10
CA ALA A 185 22.70 -29.68 16.51
C ALA A 185 21.31 -30.30 16.61
N ALA A 186 21.28 -31.63 16.83
CA ALA A 186 20.08 -32.30 17.21
C ALA A 186 19.50 -31.42 18.30
N ALA A 187 18.29 -30.89 18.06
CA ALA A 187 17.58 -30.12 19.07
C ALA A 187 17.74 -30.90 20.36
N PRO A 188 18.27 -30.29 21.45
CA PRO A 188 18.60 -31.04 22.65
C PRO A 188 17.37 -31.85 23.00
N ALA A 189 17.53 -33.18 23.07
CA ALA A 189 16.44 -34.12 23.26
C ALA A 189 15.50 -33.53 24.32
N ALA A 190 14.27 -33.22 23.91
CA ALA A 190 13.30 -32.52 24.72
C ALA A 190 13.09 -33.33 26.02
N ARG A 191 13.78 -32.93 27.09
CA ARG A 191 13.60 -33.52 28.41
C ARG A 191 12.22 -33.08 28.87
N GLY A 192 11.27 -34.02 28.82
CA GLY A 192 9.96 -33.91 29.44
C GLY A 192 8.98 -32.99 28.70
N ARG A 193 8.57 -33.34 27.47
CA ARG A 193 7.24 -32.91 27.02
C ARG A 193 6.22 -33.64 27.88
N ASN A 194 5.72 -33.01 28.93
CA ASN A 194 4.47 -33.48 29.54
C ASN A 194 3.42 -33.41 28.43
N SER A 195 2.91 -34.57 28.01
CA SER A 195 1.83 -34.65 27.03
C SER A 195 0.63 -33.88 27.60
N ILE A 196 0.24 -32.79 26.95
CA ILE A 196 -0.97 -32.07 27.32
C ILE A 196 -2.16 -32.99 26.97
N PRO A 197 -3.04 -33.32 27.94
CA PRO A 197 -4.20 -34.15 27.66
C PRO A 197 -5.05 -33.59 26.51
N GLY A 198 -5.46 -34.45 25.57
CA GLY A 198 -6.26 -34.05 24.42
C GLY A 198 -5.49 -33.35 23.28
N VAL A 199 -4.17 -33.20 23.40
CA VAL A 199 -3.32 -32.63 22.34
C VAL A 199 -2.55 -33.75 21.63
N PRO A 200 -2.70 -33.91 20.29
CA PRO A 200 -1.97 -34.93 19.55
C PRO A 200 -0.45 -34.77 19.66
N PRO A 201 0.31 -35.88 19.72
CA PRO A 201 1.77 -35.83 19.68
C PRO A 201 2.28 -35.06 18.45
N GLY A 202 3.18 -34.09 18.68
CA GLY A 202 3.76 -33.27 17.61
C GLY A 202 2.93 -32.07 17.17
N ALA A 203 1.74 -31.85 17.74
CA ALA A 203 0.98 -30.63 17.51
C ALA A 203 1.78 -29.39 17.96
N ARG A 204 1.76 -28.33 17.15
CA ARG A 204 2.40 -27.05 17.50
C ARG A 204 1.47 -26.11 18.26
N ASN A 205 0.17 -26.22 18.01
CA ASN A 205 -0.87 -25.33 18.54
C ASN A 205 -1.98 -26.14 19.21
N ILE A 206 -2.66 -25.53 20.18
CA ILE A 206 -3.85 -26.06 20.84
C ILE A 206 -5.06 -25.94 19.90
N GLY A 207 -5.90 -26.98 19.87
CA GLY A 207 -7.10 -27.05 19.04
C GLY A 207 -6.89 -27.79 17.72
N PRO A 208 -7.87 -27.72 16.79
CA PRO A 208 -7.80 -28.41 15.50
C PRO A 208 -6.64 -27.88 14.65
N ALA A 209 -6.30 -28.57 13.55
CA ALA A 209 -5.33 -28.08 12.57
C ALA A 209 -5.81 -26.78 11.88
N ARG A 210 -4.89 -26.02 11.28
CA ARG A 210 -5.25 -24.77 10.58
C ARG A 210 -5.89 -25.12 9.24
N SER A 211 -6.96 -24.42 8.90
CA SER A 211 -7.72 -24.57 7.66
C SER A 211 -7.71 -23.28 6.86
N GLU A 212 -8.14 -23.36 5.60
CA GLU A 212 -8.29 -22.16 4.75
C GLU A 212 -9.26 -21.15 5.34
N ALA A 213 -10.31 -21.60 6.03
CA ALA A 213 -11.29 -20.74 6.67
C ALA A 213 -10.69 -19.87 7.81
N ASP A 214 -9.54 -20.27 8.38
CA ASP A 214 -8.84 -19.47 9.38
C ASP A 214 -8.06 -18.30 8.77
N ILE A 215 -7.91 -18.23 7.45
CA ILE A 215 -7.11 -17.24 6.73
C ILE A 215 -7.99 -16.51 5.72
N ARG A 216 -8.01 -15.18 5.80
CA ARG A 216 -8.78 -14.34 4.89
C ARG A 216 -7.84 -13.39 4.16
N ARG A 217 -8.08 -13.23 2.87
CA ARG A 217 -7.40 -12.28 2.00
C ARG A 217 -8.43 -11.30 1.47
N ALA A 218 -8.09 -10.02 1.45
CA ALA A 218 -8.97 -8.99 0.95
C ALA A 218 -8.16 -7.82 0.40
N ASP A 219 -8.67 -7.25 -0.68
CA ASP A 219 -8.21 -5.99 -1.22
C ASP A 219 -9.04 -4.84 -0.65
N ALA A 220 -8.49 -3.62 -0.66
CA ALA A 220 -9.24 -2.45 -0.29
C ALA A 220 -10.36 -2.13 -1.27
N SER A 221 -11.53 -1.79 -0.72
CA SER A 221 -12.59 -1.08 -1.43
C SER A 221 -12.85 0.28 -0.77
N PHE A 222 -13.33 1.22 -1.57
CA PHE A 222 -13.61 2.59 -1.15
C PHE A 222 -15.02 3.00 -1.55
N HIS A 223 -15.73 3.65 -0.64
CA HIS A 223 -17.05 4.24 -0.85
C HIS A 223 -17.11 5.68 -0.33
N ALA A 224 -16.07 6.46 -0.64
CA ALA A 224 -15.99 7.86 -0.24
C ALA A 224 -16.98 8.71 -1.06
N THR A 225 -17.74 9.57 -0.39
CA THR A 225 -18.63 10.55 -1.03
C THR A 225 -18.22 11.99 -0.73
N SER A 226 -17.32 12.17 0.23
CA SER A 226 -16.77 13.43 0.67
C SER A 226 -15.39 13.21 1.31
N CYS A 227 -14.73 14.31 1.67
CA CYS A 227 -13.52 14.30 2.49
C CYS A 227 -13.63 15.30 3.65
N SER A 228 -12.68 15.26 4.59
CA SER A 228 -12.48 16.33 5.57
C SER A 228 -11.01 16.74 5.63
N VAL A 229 -10.76 18.00 5.94
CA VAL A 229 -9.41 18.58 6.00
C VAL A 229 -9.16 19.17 7.38
N LYS A 230 -8.08 18.75 8.00
CA LYS A 230 -7.63 19.23 9.32
C LYS A 230 -6.20 19.74 9.24
N THR A 231 -5.93 20.87 9.87
CA THR A 231 -4.56 21.32 10.14
C THR A 231 -4.13 20.83 11.53
N ASP A 232 -2.98 20.16 11.61
CA ASP A 232 -2.36 19.73 12.88
C ASP A 232 -0.89 20.16 12.90
N GLY A 233 -0.60 21.23 13.64
CA GLY A 233 0.73 21.83 13.70
C GLY A 233 1.25 22.23 12.30
N GLN A 234 2.28 21.54 11.83
CA GLN A 234 2.91 21.74 10.52
C GLN A 234 2.45 20.72 9.47
N SER A 235 1.29 20.09 9.68
CA SER A 235 0.73 19.10 8.75
C SER A 235 -0.72 19.40 8.38
N ILE A 236 -1.10 18.96 7.18
CA ILE A 236 -2.49 18.89 6.74
C ILE A 236 -2.85 17.40 6.60
N GLU A 237 -3.95 17.02 7.24
CA GLU A 237 -4.57 15.71 7.11
C GLU A 237 -5.81 15.82 6.23
N VAL A 238 -5.90 14.98 5.20
CA VAL A 238 -7.08 14.80 4.35
C VAL A 238 -7.64 13.42 4.60
N ILE A 239 -8.88 13.34 5.08
CA ILE A 239 -9.51 12.08 5.49
C ILE A 239 -10.68 11.76 4.56
N TYR A 240 -10.72 10.52 4.08
CA TYR A 240 -11.77 9.96 3.23
C TYR A 240 -12.44 8.79 3.94
N PRO A 241 -13.68 8.96 4.44
CA PRO A 241 -14.43 7.86 5.01
C PRO A 241 -14.81 6.79 3.99
N GLY A 242 -15.01 5.56 4.47
CA GLY A 242 -15.55 4.47 3.64
C GLY A 242 -14.51 3.51 3.07
N LEU A 243 -13.37 3.35 3.75
CA LEU A 243 -12.40 2.29 3.49
C LEU A 243 -12.87 0.97 4.12
N SER A 244 -12.89 -0.10 3.32
CA SER A 244 -13.09 -1.47 3.78
C SER A 244 -11.97 -2.37 3.28
N MET A 245 -11.45 -3.25 4.12
CA MET A 245 -10.38 -4.21 3.79
C MET A 245 -10.59 -5.51 4.57
N GLY A 246 -11.38 -6.43 4.01
CA GLY A 246 -11.74 -7.68 4.68
C GLY A 246 -12.47 -7.43 5.99
N ILE A 247 -11.85 -7.78 7.12
CA ILE A 247 -12.43 -7.62 8.47
C ILE A 247 -12.24 -6.22 9.05
N PHE A 248 -11.57 -5.33 8.32
CA PHE A 248 -11.27 -3.97 8.75
C PHE A 248 -12.17 -2.97 8.03
N ALA A 249 -12.64 -1.98 8.78
CA ALA A 249 -13.37 -0.83 8.24
C ALA A 249 -12.90 0.47 8.91
N GLY A 250 -12.92 1.57 8.16
CA GLY A 250 -12.55 2.89 8.64
C GLY A 250 -12.32 3.87 7.50
N ASP A 251 -11.22 4.63 7.60
CA ASP A 251 -10.95 5.77 6.72
C ASP A 251 -9.59 5.66 6.05
N LEU A 252 -9.46 6.25 4.87
CA LEU A 252 -8.16 6.54 4.25
C LEU A 252 -7.72 7.95 4.65
N ARG A 253 -6.44 8.14 4.97
CA ARG A 253 -5.88 9.48 5.21
C ARG A 253 -4.62 9.73 4.41
N PHE A 254 -4.52 10.94 3.89
CA PHE A 254 -3.27 11.52 3.43
C PHE A 254 -2.77 12.58 4.41
N THR A 255 -1.47 12.61 4.70
CA THR A 255 -0.84 13.65 5.52
C THR A 255 0.30 14.31 4.77
N ALA A 256 0.19 15.61 4.51
CA ALA A 256 1.27 16.42 3.96
C ALA A 256 2.03 17.11 5.09
N TYR A 257 3.37 17.12 5.02
CA TYR A 257 4.24 17.67 6.07
C TYR A 257 5.01 18.89 5.56
N LYS A 258 4.68 20.07 6.07
CA LYS A 258 5.48 21.26 5.79
C LYS A 258 6.91 21.07 6.30
N GLY A 259 7.88 21.47 5.49
CA GLY A 259 9.30 21.31 5.76
C GLY A 259 9.87 19.96 5.33
N ALA A 260 9.05 19.04 4.80
CA ALA A 260 9.50 17.74 4.30
C ALA A 260 8.95 17.45 2.90
N ASN A 261 9.73 16.74 2.10
CA ASN A 261 9.29 16.25 0.79
C ASN A 261 8.46 14.96 0.90
N LEU A 262 7.58 14.89 1.91
CA LEU A 262 6.85 13.67 2.27
C LEU A 262 5.35 13.88 2.23
N LEU A 263 4.67 12.85 1.72
CA LEU A 263 3.24 12.63 1.82
C LEU A 263 3.04 11.25 2.42
N ARG A 264 2.34 11.14 3.55
CA ARG A 264 2.00 9.85 4.16
C ARG A 264 0.60 9.43 3.71
N MET A 265 0.41 8.13 3.49
CA MET A 265 -0.88 7.50 3.27
C MET A 265 -1.12 6.48 4.39
N ASP A 266 -2.23 6.61 5.10
CA ASP A 266 -2.61 5.71 6.21
C ASP A 266 -3.99 5.09 5.96
N ALA A 267 -4.14 3.82 6.33
CA ALA A 267 -5.45 3.22 6.58
C ALA A 267 -5.77 3.33 8.08
N LEU A 268 -6.70 4.21 8.44
CA LEU A 268 -7.24 4.33 9.80
C LEU A 268 -8.40 3.37 9.96
N ALA A 269 -8.10 2.08 10.04
CA ALA A 269 -9.11 1.03 10.09
C ALA A 269 -9.02 0.22 11.38
N LYS A 270 -10.18 -0.30 11.80
CA LYS A 270 -10.31 -1.17 12.98
C LYS A 270 -11.06 -2.45 12.63
N THR A 271 -10.84 -3.48 13.42
CA THR A 271 -11.64 -4.70 13.39
C THR A 271 -12.12 -5.02 14.81
N GLY A 272 -13.33 -5.60 14.90
CA GLY A 272 -13.86 -6.16 16.14
C GLY A 272 -13.56 -7.65 16.30
N GLU A 273 -12.95 -8.29 15.29
CA GLU A 273 -12.68 -9.72 15.37
C GLU A 273 -11.56 -10.02 16.36
N PRO A 274 -11.81 -10.90 17.34
CA PRO A 274 -10.82 -11.22 18.35
C PRO A 274 -9.72 -12.12 17.77
N TRP A 275 -8.55 -12.06 18.40
CA TRP A 275 -7.45 -13.00 18.15
C TRP A 275 -6.89 -12.99 16.73
N ILE A 276 -6.97 -11.87 16.02
CA ILE A 276 -6.44 -11.78 14.67
C ILE A 276 -4.96 -11.40 14.65
N ALA A 277 -4.18 -12.03 13.77
CA ALA A 277 -2.94 -11.48 13.24
C ALA A 277 -3.19 -11.05 11.80
N TYR A 278 -2.55 -9.97 11.36
CA TYR A 278 -2.67 -9.49 9.98
C TYR A 278 -1.34 -8.98 9.45
N LYS A 279 -1.14 -9.10 8.14
CA LYS A 279 -0.14 -8.36 7.38
C LYS A 279 -0.86 -7.59 6.27
N TYR A 280 -0.22 -6.56 5.78
CA TYR A 280 -0.73 -5.83 4.63
C TYR A 280 0.41 -5.40 3.72
N ASP A 281 0.09 -5.32 2.44
CA ASP A 281 0.83 -4.55 1.44
C ASP A 281 0.03 -3.28 1.16
N ALA A 282 0.71 -2.15 0.94
CA ALA A 282 0.06 -0.85 0.72
C ALA A 282 0.86 -0.01 -0.27
N GLY A 283 0.15 0.77 -1.09
CA GLY A 283 0.80 1.66 -2.04
C GLY A 283 -0.16 2.49 -2.88
N LEU A 284 0.40 3.12 -3.89
CA LEU A 284 -0.35 3.79 -4.96
C LEU A 284 -0.10 3.00 -6.25
N LYS A 285 -1.16 2.71 -7.00
CA LYS A 285 -1.08 2.11 -8.35
C LYS A 285 -1.47 3.12 -9.43
N GLY A 286 -1.24 2.76 -10.68
CA GLY A 286 -1.56 3.60 -11.85
C GLY A 286 -0.42 4.50 -12.33
N PHE A 287 0.81 4.25 -11.89
CA PHE A 287 1.98 4.99 -12.36
C PHE A 287 2.15 4.87 -13.89
N SER A 288 2.21 6.01 -14.56
CA SER A 288 2.43 6.07 -16.00
C SER A 288 3.87 5.75 -16.35
N THR A 289 4.07 4.82 -17.28
CA THR A 289 5.39 4.51 -17.85
C THR A 289 5.98 5.69 -18.63
N ALA A 290 5.18 6.67 -19.05
CA ALA A 290 5.67 7.88 -19.69
C ALA A 290 6.26 8.87 -18.67
N LEU A 291 5.69 8.95 -17.46
CA LEU A 291 6.17 9.85 -16.40
C LEU A 291 7.30 9.24 -15.58
N THR A 292 7.14 7.97 -15.21
CA THR A 292 8.07 7.18 -14.40
C THR A 292 8.41 5.88 -15.12
N PRO A 293 9.26 5.90 -16.16
CA PRO A 293 9.55 4.75 -17.01
C PRO A 293 10.35 3.64 -16.33
N ARG A 294 10.88 3.84 -15.12
CA ARG A 294 11.63 2.80 -14.42
C ARG A 294 11.49 2.91 -12.92
N VAL A 295 11.71 1.78 -12.26
CA VAL A 295 11.96 1.70 -10.83
C VAL A 295 13.42 1.33 -10.58
N ALA A 296 14.04 1.95 -9.57
CA ALA A 296 15.39 1.68 -9.13
C ALA A 296 15.43 1.42 -7.62
N TRP A 297 16.31 0.52 -7.20
CA TRP A 297 16.55 0.22 -5.79
C TRP A 297 17.99 -0.26 -5.59
N ARG A 298 18.38 -0.50 -4.34
CA ARG A 298 19.61 -1.25 -4.02
C ARG A 298 19.22 -2.61 -3.49
N ASP A 299 19.84 -3.68 -3.96
CA ASP A 299 19.65 -5.00 -3.35
C ASP A 299 20.21 -5.07 -1.93
N THR A 300 20.00 -6.17 -1.22
CA THR A 300 20.49 -6.37 0.16
C THR A 300 22.02 -6.36 0.28
N GLY A 301 22.75 -6.56 -0.81
CA GLY A 301 24.21 -6.39 -0.88
C GLY A 301 24.65 -4.96 -1.16
N GLY A 302 23.71 -4.03 -1.41
CA GLY A 302 23.97 -2.64 -1.72
C GLY A 302 24.20 -2.34 -3.20
N HIS A 303 24.10 -3.33 -4.09
CA HIS A 303 24.30 -3.11 -5.52
C HIS A 303 23.07 -2.43 -6.14
N PRO A 304 23.28 -1.49 -7.07
CA PRO A 304 22.18 -0.84 -7.77
C PRO A 304 21.44 -1.84 -8.66
N GLN A 305 20.12 -1.82 -8.56
CA GLN A 305 19.20 -2.59 -9.38
C GLN A 305 18.23 -1.63 -10.05
N SER A 306 17.77 -1.97 -11.26
CA SER A 306 16.70 -1.22 -11.91
C SER A 306 15.85 -2.12 -12.81
N HIS A 307 14.60 -1.72 -12.99
CA HIS A 307 13.65 -2.35 -13.89
C HIS A 307 12.95 -1.26 -14.70
N ALA A 308 13.07 -1.33 -16.03
CA ALA A 308 12.40 -0.42 -16.95
C ALA A 308 11.03 -0.98 -17.35
N PHE A 309 10.00 -0.15 -17.26
CA PHE A 309 8.64 -0.49 -17.68
C PHE A 309 8.46 -0.33 -19.20
N GLY A 310 7.38 -0.89 -19.74
CA GLY A 310 7.02 -0.81 -21.15
C GLY A 310 6.93 -2.17 -21.88
N GLY A 311 7.12 -3.28 -21.17
CA GLY A 311 6.88 -4.63 -21.66
C GLY A 311 5.44 -5.11 -21.45
N VAL A 312 5.24 -6.42 -21.59
CA VAL A 312 3.97 -7.08 -21.25
C VAL A 312 3.65 -6.82 -19.78
N VAL A 313 2.40 -6.49 -19.49
CA VAL A 313 1.94 -6.31 -18.11
C VAL A 313 1.97 -7.65 -17.39
N ASP A 314 2.68 -7.70 -16.27
CA ASP A 314 2.62 -8.81 -15.32
C ASP A 314 1.65 -8.41 -14.20
N ASP A 315 0.57 -9.18 -14.05
CA ASP A 315 -0.43 -8.96 -13.01
C ASP A 315 -0.01 -9.57 -11.66
N ALA A 316 1.12 -10.28 -11.61
CA ALA A 316 1.67 -10.82 -10.37
C ALA A 316 2.44 -9.75 -9.58
N LEU A 317 2.23 -9.74 -8.25
CA LEU A 317 3.04 -8.91 -7.36
C LEU A 317 4.47 -9.45 -7.28
N GLU A 318 5.43 -8.64 -7.73
CA GLU A 318 6.85 -8.95 -7.61
C GLU A 318 7.39 -8.55 -6.23
N ARG A 319 8.07 -9.49 -5.56
CA ARG A 319 8.75 -9.21 -4.28
C ARG A 319 10.15 -8.67 -4.54
N VAL A 320 10.35 -7.39 -4.28
CA VAL A 320 11.66 -6.75 -4.37
C VAL A 320 12.41 -6.81 -3.04
N LYS A 321 13.60 -7.41 -3.05
CA LYS A 321 14.52 -7.39 -1.90
C LYS A 321 15.37 -6.11 -1.91
N ALA A 322 14.85 -5.05 -1.33
CA ALA A 322 15.52 -3.75 -1.28
C ALA A 322 16.24 -3.49 0.06
N GLN A 323 17.50 -3.06 -0.01
CA GLN A 323 18.20 -2.44 1.11
C GLN A 323 17.40 -1.23 1.61
N ASN A 324 17.28 -1.10 2.93
CA ASN A 324 16.50 -0.07 3.62
C ASN A 324 15.00 -0.03 3.22
N ARG A 325 14.50 -1.07 2.52
CA ARG A 325 13.13 -1.14 2.00
C ARG A 325 12.75 0.05 1.11
N LEU A 326 13.74 0.59 0.39
CA LEU A 326 13.57 1.80 -0.42
C LEU A 326 13.53 1.43 -1.89
N MET A 327 12.52 1.95 -2.59
CA MET A 327 12.42 1.91 -4.04
C MET A 327 12.07 3.29 -4.57
N VAL A 328 12.58 3.61 -5.76
CA VAL A 328 12.41 4.91 -6.39
C VAL A 328 11.83 4.71 -7.79
N ALA A 329 10.64 5.25 -8.05
CA ALA A 329 10.16 5.39 -9.41
C ALA A 329 10.77 6.68 -9.99
N GLU A 330 11.55 6.52 -11.06
CA GLU A 330 12.36 7.59 -11.64
C GLU A 330 11.71 8.11 -12.92
N GLY A 331 11.60 9.43 -13.01
CA GLY A 331 11.17 10.17 -14.19
C GLY A 331 12.24 11.15 -14.67
N ALA A 332 11.92 11.91 -15.72
CA ALA A 332 12.83 12.90 -16.28
C ALA A 332 13.08 14.06 -15.29
N GLY A 333 14.22 14.03 -14.58
CA GLY A 333 14.66 15.07 -13.64
C GLY A 333 13.87 15.11 -12.31
N ARG A 334 13.07 14.09 -12.03
CA ARG A 334 12.15 14.01 -10.88
C ARG A 334 11.91 12.56 -10.51
N SER A 335 11.61 12.29 -9.25
CA SER A 335 11.44 10.94 -8.75
C SER A 335 10.46 10.91 -7.59
N ILE A 336 9.83 9.77 -7.38
CA ILE A 336 9.08 9.47 -6.17
C ILE A 336 9.74 8.27 -5.49
N ALA A 337 10.12 8.44 -4.24
CA ALA A 337 10.67 7.39 -3.41
C ALA A 337 9.59 6.91 -2.43
N MET A 338 9.46 5.60 -2.27
CA MET A 338 8.55 4.99 -1.32
C MET A 338 9.30 4.54 -0.07
N PHE A 339 8.72 4.85 1.10
CA PHE A 339 9.25 4.50 2.39
C PHE A 339 8.17 3.78 3.18
N PRO A 340 8.22 2.45 3.31
CA PRO A 340 7.33 1.76 4.22
C PRO A 340 7.66 2.22 5.65
N PRO A 341 6.67 2.63 6.45
CA PRO A 341 6.92 3.07 7.81
C PRO A 341 7.62 1.95 8.61
N PRO A 342 8.51 2.28 9.55
CA PRO A 342 9.04 1.28 10.46
C PRO A 342 7.86 0.67 11.21
N HIS A 343 7.70 -0.66 11.14
CA HIS A 343 6.68 -1.33 11.92
C HIS A 343 7.08 -1.27 13.40
N THR A 344 6.20 -0.73 14.25
CA THR A 344 6.48 -0.58 15.68
C THR A 344 6.58 -1.94 16.38
N PHE A 345 5.88 -2.98 15.89
CA PHE A 345 5.97 -4.35 16.41
C PHE A 345 5.65 -5.39 15.33
N PHE A 346 6.65 -5.78 14.54
CA PHE A 346 6.64 -7.03 13.79
C PHE A 346 8.04 -7.64 13.90
N PHE A 347 8.19 -8.70 14.69
CA PHE A 347 9.31 -9.61 14.47
C PHE A 347 8.90 -10.55 13.35
N THR A 348 8.93 -10.10 12.09
CA THR A 348 9.02 -11.05 10.99
C THR A 348 10.41 -11.69 11.10
N ARG A 349 10.52 -12.79 11.82
CA ARG A 349 11.65 -13.69 11.60
C ARG A 349 11.40 -14.43 10.29
N GLU A 350 11.51 -13.72 9.17
CA GLU A 350 12.17 -14.35 8.04
C GLU A 350 13.63 -14.49 8.46
N LYS A 351 13.95 -15.69 8.93
CA LYS A 351 15.34 -16.10 9.09
C LYS A 351 15.88 -16.26 7.66
N ASP A 352 16.41 -15.19 7.09
CA ASP A 352 17.43 -15.30 6.05
C ASP A 352 18.69 -15.80 6.78
N THR A 353 18.82 -17.13 6.86
CA THR A 353 20.11 -17.82 7.02
C THR A 353 20.28 -18.70 5.81
#